data_AF-A0A2W6NNQ4-F1
#
_entry.id   AF-A0A2W6NNQ4-F1
#
_cell.length_a   1.000
_cell.length_b   1.000
_cell.length_c   1.000
_cell.angle_alpha   90.00
_cell.angle_beta   90.00
_cell.angle_gamma   90.00
#
_symmetry.space_group_name_H-M   'P 1'
#
loop_
_entity.id
_entity.type
_entity.pdbx_description
1 polymer ?
#
loop_
_entity_poly.entity_id
_entity_poly.type
_entity_poly.pdbx_seq_one_letter_code
_entity_poly.pdbx_strand_id
1 'polypeptide(L)' 'MSYIKKDELKRMLHYFFVQGCNAGYGIDVGESLIQQEEEAFNMIYDEYTETLKERGKVNGIHS' A
#
# COMPACT_ATOMS: atom_id res chain seq x y z
N MET A 1 23.74 3.88 -0.91
CA MET A 1 22.54 3.22 -1.49
C MET A 1 21.42 4.25 -1.54
N SER A 2 20.63 4.31 -2.61
CA SER A 2 19.38 5.08 -2.58
C SER A 2 18.37 4.31 -1.73
N TYR A 3 18.05 4.80 -0.53
CA TYR A 3 17.04 4.20 0.33
C TYR A 3 15.74 4.97 0.12
N ILE A 4 14.68 4.30 -0.34
CA ILE A 4 13.35 4.89 -0.41
C ILE A 4 12.85 5.06 1.03
N LYS A 5 12.49 6.29 1.42
CA LYS A 5 11.95 6.53 2.77
C LYS A 5 10.60 5.84 2.91
N LYS A 6 10.23 5.46 4.13
CA LYS A 6 8.96 4.75 4.41
C LYS A 6 7.73 5.48 3.85
N ASP A 7 7.71 6.81 3.95
CA ASP A 7 6.60 7.62 3.43
C ASP A 7 6.57 7.67 1.90
N GLU A 8 7.75 7.66 1.25
CA GLU A 8 7.87 7.56 -0.20
C GLU A 8 7.39 6.20 -0.69
N LEU A 9 7.69 5.12 0.05
CA LEU A 9 7.20 3.78 -0.25
C LEU A 9 5.68 3.70 -0.15
N LYS A 10 5.08 4.22 0.94
CA LYS A 10 3.61 4.27 1.09
C LYS A 10 2.98 5.01 -0.09
N ARG A 11 3.53 6.17 -0.46
CA ARG A 11 3.03 6.98 -1.57
C ARG A 11 3.13 6.26 -2.92
N MET A 12 4.24 5.57 -3.17
CA MET A 12 4.41 4.78 -4.40
C MET A 12 3.44 3.60 -4.47
N LEU A 13 3.26 2.87 -3.37
CA LEU A 13 2.33 1.75 -3.32
C LEU A 13 0.88 2.22 -3.55
N HIS A 14 0.49 3.32 -2.91
CA HIS A 14 -0.83 3.92 -3.12
C HIS A 14 -1.04 4.31 -4.58
N TYR A 15 -0.04 4.94 -5.21
CA TYR A 15 -0.12 5.29 -6.63
C TYR A 15 -0.40 4.07 -7.51
N PHE A 16 0.36 2.98 -7.35
CA PHE A 16 0.15 1.76 -8.15
C PHE A 16 -1.18 1.08 -7.86
N PHE A 17 -1.62 1.09 -6.60
CA PHE A 17 -2.93 0.55 -6.21
C PHE A 17 -4.06 1.24 -6.96
N VAL A 18 -4.11 2.58 -6.92
CA VAL A 18 -5.12 3.38 -7.62
C VAL A 18 -5.08 3.15 -9.14
N GLN A 19 -3.90 3.01 -9.75
CA GLN A 19 -3.80 2.69 -11.18
C GLN A 19 -4.40 1.31 -11.50
N GLY A 20 -4.18 0.31 -10.63
CA GLY A 20 -4.77 -1.03 -10.77
C GLY A 20 -6.29 -1.02 -10.64
N CYS A 21 -6.82 -0.27 -9.68
CA CYS A 21 -8.25 -0.02 -9.51
C CYS A 21 -8.85 0.58 -10.78
N ASN A 22 -8.28 1.68 -11.28
CA ASN A 22 -8.73 2.36 -12.50
C ASN A 22 -8.70 1.46 -13.74
N ALA A 23 -7.71 0.57 -13.84
CA ALA A 23 -7.65 -0.41 -14.93
C ALA A 23 -8.78 -1.46 -14.85
N GLY A 24 -9.27 -1.77 -13.65
CA GLY A 24 -10.29 -2.80 -13.43
C GLY A 24 -11.71 -2.34 -13.75
N TYR A 25 -12.11 -1.14 -13.32
CA TYR A 25 -13.48 -0.62 -13.51
C TYR A 25 -13.59 0.48 -14.59
N GLY A 26 -12.47 0.95 -15.15
CA GLY A 26 -12.43 2.04 -16.15
C GLY A 26 -12.39 3.44 -15.54
N ILE A 27 -12.17 4.49 -16.34
CA ILE A 27 -11.95 5.87 -15.84
C ILE A 27 -13.26 6.53 -15.30
N ASP A 28 -14.41 5.88 -15.47
CA ASP A 28 -15.74 6.50 -15.31
C ASP A 28 -16.47 6.07 -14.03
N VAL A 29 -15.74 6.09 -12.91
CA VAL A 29 -16.31 5.86 -11.58
C VAL A 29 -16.40 7.17 -10.82
N GLY A 30 -17.60 7.47 -10.30
CA GLY A 30 -17.85 8.70 -9.56
C GLY A 30 -17.07 8.79 -8.24
N GLU A 31 -17.13 9.96 -7.59
CA GLU A 31 -16.48 10.26 -6.29
C GLU A 31 -16.73 9.21 -5.20
N SER A 32 -17.77 8.39 -5.34
CA SER A 32 -18.16 7.33 -4.41
C SER A 32 -17.13 6.20 -4.24
N LEU A 33 -16.18 6.01 -5.17
CA LEU A 33 -15.17 4.93 -5.05
C LEU A 33 -13.87 5.38 -4.40
N ILE A 34 -13.56 6.67 -4.36
CA ILE A 34 -12.29 7.18 -3.80
C ILE A 34 -12.13 6.78 -2.34
N GLN A 35 -13.20 6.91 -1.54
CA GLN A 35 -13.17 6.50 -0.13
C GLN A 35 -12.99 4.98 0.02
N GLN A 36 -13.61 4.19 -0.85
CA GLN A 36 -13.49 2.74 -0.82
C GLN A 36 -12.08 2.29 -1.19
N GLU A 37 -11.44 2.96 -2.14
CA GLU A 37 -10.05 2.73 -2.51
C GLU A 37 -9.08 3.09 -1.38
N GLU A 38 -9.31 4.21 -0.71
CA GLU A 38 -8.48 4.63 0.42
C GLU A 38 -8.60 3.66 1.60
N GLU A 39 -9.83 3.22 1.93
CA GLU A 39 -10.07 2.18 2.93
C GLU A 39 -9.40 0.86 2.56
N ALA A 40 -9.58 0.40 1.32
CA ALA A 40 -8.98 -0.83 0.83
C ALA A 40 -7.44 -0.78 0.87
N PHE A 41 -6.84 0.33 0.43
CA PHE A 41 -5.40 0.50 0.47
C PHE A 41 -4.86 0.47 1.91
N ASN A 42 -5.51 1.17 2.84
CA ASN A 42 -5.05 1.22 4.22
C ASN A 42 -5.10 -0.18 4.88
N MET A 43 -6.16 -0.96 4.64
CA MET A 43 -6.23 -2.35 5.13
C MET A 43 -5.06 -3.21 4.61
N ILE A 44 -4.80 -3.16 3.30
CA ILE A 44 -3.72 -3.94 2.67
C ILE A 44 -2.34 -3.48 3.17
N TYR A 45 -2.15 -2.16 3.29
CA TYR A 45 -0.88 -1.60 3.73
C TYR A 45 -0.57 -1.95 5.19
N ASP A 46 -1.58 -1.94 6.06
CA ASP A 46 -1.43 -2.32 7.45
C ASP A 46 -1.03 -3.81 7.57
N GLU A 47 -1.73 -4.71 6.85
CA GLU A 47 -1.38 -6.14 6.80
C GLU A 47 0.05 -6.37 6.27
N TYR A 48 0.44 -5.64 5.21
CA TYR A 48 1.80 -5.69 4.67
C TYR A 48 2.84 -5.27 5.73
N THR A 49 2.58 -4.20 6.48
CA THR A 49 3.52 -3.75 7.51
C THR A 49 3.62 -4.70 8.69
N GLU A 50 2.53 -5.32 9.12
CA GLU A 50 2.57 -6.36 10.16
C GLU A 50 3.34 -7.60 9.70
N THR A 51 3.08 -8.07 8.47
CA THR A 51 3.81 -9.18 7.87
C THR A 51 5.32 -8.92 7.81
N LEU A 52 5.72 -7.69 7.46
CA LEU A 52 7.13 -7.31 7.46
C LEU A 52 7.75 -7.34 8.87
N LYS A 53 7.01 -6.86 9.89
CA LYS A 53 7.47 -6.90 11.29
C LYS A 53 7.67 -8.35 11.75
N GLU A 54 6.72 -9.23 11.44
CA GLU A 54 6.81 -10.65 11.78
C GLU A 54 8.00 -11.33 11.09
N ARG A 55 8.21 -11.08 9.78
CA ARG A 55 9.38 -11.57 9.06
C ARG A 55 10.70 -11.05 9.62
N GLY A 56 10.73 -9.79 10.07
CA GLY A 56 11.90 -9.20 10.75
C GLY A 56 12.24 -9.92 12.06
N LYS A 57 11.22 -10.31 12.84
CA LYS A 57 11.38 -11.10 14.08
C LYS A 57 11.89 -12.52 13.78
N VAL A 58 11.36 -13.18 12.75
CA VAL A 58 11.76 -14.55 12.36
C VAL A 58 13.19 -14.58 11.80
N ASN A 59 13.61 -13.56 11.07
CA ASN A 59 14.95 -13.49 10.47
C ASN A 59 16.06 -13.02 11.43
N GLY A 60 15.77 -12.84 12.73
CA GLY A 60 16.77 -12.53 13.74
C GLY A 60 17.47 -11.17 13.54
N ILE A 61 16.84 -10.21 12.86
CA ILE A 61 17.37 -8.85 12.77
C ILE A 61 16.98 -8.15 14.09
N HIS A 62 17.78 -8.40 15.12
CA HIS A 62 17.80 -7.59 16.33
C HIS A 62 18.32 -6.20 15.96
N SER A 63 17.46 -5.20 16.09
CA SER A 63 17.86 -3.79 16.26
C SER A 63 18.63 -3.62 17.56
#